data_AF-A0A6I2XZ38-F1
#
_entry.id   AF-A0A6I2XZ38-F1
#
_cell.length_a   1.000
_cell.length_b   1.000
_cell.length_c   1.000
_cell.angle_alpha   90.00
_cell.angle_beta   90.00
_cell.angle_gamma   90.00
#
_symmetry.space_group_name_H-M   'P 1'
#
loop_
_entity.id
_entity.type
_entity.pdbx_description
1 polymer ?
#
loop_
_entity_poly.entity_id
_entity_poly.type
_entity_poly.pdbx_seq_one_letter_code
_entity_poly.pdbx_strand_id
1 'polypeptide(L)'
;MRAQAETSLEARVLGLLAGKPALLADPFPTWNEVRETRPLLTTAGALVLTRHRDVRELLGDNFTMYSRQQSRHSRRYDEARARFSSLAQTSFDYVMDQEFGQLVRMDPPDHLRVRKVVTPPFTARNLAREMEPKVQGRLDAKLDALASVDGVVDFKEFAYTFPLEVLGDLLGIPLEDLDSIHEWAHVIAENKLNADSEEAAISADSAYRGLLGYVDRLIATQRASTESTGVVSALLLAEGDGQISHDEARQMLALMLFAGHETTSNLLAIGMRDLLRHPDQWRLLCDAPDDLANPAVEELLRFVTPANFTQYVTARPIEIDGIAFAQGEAVIGVSAAANRDPEVFARPDDLDITREDAKYHLSLGLGPHFCIGAGLARMEATKLFRAMAERFPDARLVPGDIQWGGRSLRTPITLPLILHP
;
A
#
# COMPACT_ATOMS: atom_id res chain seq x y z
N MET A 1 -24.10 1.64 -36.22
CA MET A 1 -23.83 2.37 -34.95
C MET A 1 -23.78 1.31 -33.86
N ARG A 2 -22.67 0.98 -33.20
CA ARG A 2 -21.61 1.82 -32.68
C ARG A 2 -20.27 1.09 -32.82
N ALA A 3 -19.35 1.67 -33.60
CA ALA A 3 -17.93 1.50 -33.30
C ALA A 3 -17.70 2.24 -31.99
N GLN A 4 -17.46 1.52 -30.89
CA GLN A 4 -16.79 2.12 -29.74
C GLN A 4 -15.44 2.58 -30.27
N ALA A 5 -15.19 3.88 -30.27
CA ALA A 5 -13.85 4.39 -30.52
C ALA A 5 -12.94 3.75 -29.46
N GLU A 6 -12.06 2.85 -29.87
CA GLU A 6 -11.05 2.26 -29.01
C GLU A 6 -10.29 3.42 -28.34
N THR A 7 -10.43 3.50 -27.01
CA THR A 7 -9.69 4.50 -26.24
C THR A 7 -8.22 4.15 -26.35
N SER A 8 -7.38 5.12 -26.75
CA SER A 8 -5.96 4.88 -26.99
C SER A 8 -5.30 4.25 -25.75
N LEU A 9 -4.27 3.42 -25.97
CA LEU A 9 -3.50 2.79 -24.89
C LEU A 9 -3.05 3.82 -23.84
N GLU A 10 -2.55 4.98 -24.29
CA GLU A 10 -2.17 6.07 -23.41
C GLU A 10 -3.33 6.61 -22.56
N ALA A 11 -4.53 6.76 -23.14
CA ALA A 11 -5.70 7.22 -22.39
C ALA A 11 -6.20 6.19 -21.36
N ARG A 12 -6.03 4.87 -21.61
CA ARG A 12 -6.27 3.83 -20.60
C ARG A 12 -5.22 3.88 -19.48
N VAL A 13 -3.94 4.03 -19.81
CA VAL A 13 -2.87 4.17 -18.81
C VAL A 13 -3.08 5.40 -17.92
N LEU A 14 -3.34 6.57 -18.51
CA LEU A 14 -3.67 7.78 -17.75
C LEU A 14 -4.95 7.60 -16.92
N GLY A 15 -5.92 6.84 -17.42
CA GLY A 15 -7.12 6.47 -16.68
C GLY A 15 -6.84 5.59 -15.45
N LEU A 16 -5.92 4.63 -15.55
CA LEU A 16 -5.48 3.80 -14.43
C LEU A 16 -4.72 4.64 -13.39
N LEU A 17 -3.81 5.50 -13.83
CA LEU A 17 -3.05 6.40 -12.95
C LEU A 17 -3.96 7.41 -12.22
N ALA A 18 -5.08 7.78 -12.84
CA ALA A 18 -6.11 8.64 -12.24
C ALA A 18 -7.15 7.88 -11.39
N GLY A 19 -7.07 6.54 -11.29
CA GLY A 19 -7.97 5.73 -10.48
C GLY A 19 -9.38 5.54 -11.06
N LYS A 20 -9.54 5.50 -12.39
CA LYS A 20 -10.86 5.27 -13.01
C LYS A 20 -11.42 3.90 -12.60
N PRO A 21 -12.60 3.83 -11.92
CA PRO A 21 -13.14 2.59 -11.38
C PRO A 21 -13.24 1.42 -12.37
N ALA A 22 -13.72 1.70 -13.59
CA ALA A 22 -13.88 0.66 -14.62
C ALA A 22 -12.55 0.03 -15.06
N LEU A 23 -11.45 0.81 -15.04
CA LEU A 23 -10.12 0.29 -15.37
C LEU A 23 -9.47 -0.39 -14.16
N LEU A 24 -9.73 0.10 -12.95
CA LEU A 24 -9.30 -0.57 -11.72
C LEU A 24 -9.97 -1.93 -11.52
N ALA A 25 -11.17 -2.14 -12.07
CA ALA A 25 -11.85 -3.43 -11.99
C ALA A 25 -11.04 -4.55 -12.65
N ASP A 26 -10.37 -4.27 -13.76
CA ASP A 26 -9.43 -5.19 -14.40
C ASP A 26 -8.29 -4.41 -15.12
N PRO A 27 -7.17 -4.14 -14.40
CA PRO A 27 -6.09 -3.32 -14.94
C PRO A 27 -5.14 -4.09 -15.87
N PHE A 28 -5.13 -5.42 -15.77
CA PHE A 28 -4.10 -6.27 -16.37
C PHE A 28 -4.12 -6.32 -17.90
N PRO A 29 -5.28 -6.32 -18.60
CA PRO A 29 -5.28 -6.23 -20.06
C PRO A 29 -4.54 -5.00 -20.60
N THR A 30 -4.68 -3.85 -19.93
CA THR A 30 -3.96 -2.63 -20.30
C THR A 30 -2.48 -2.76 -20.01
N TRP A 31 -2.10 -3.28 -18.84
CA TRP A 31 -0.69 -3.46 -18.50
C TRP A 31 0.03 -4.50 -19.35
N ASN A 32 -0.65 -5.57 -19.75
CA ASN A 32 -0.12 -6.58 -20.67
C ASN A 32 0.18 -5.96 -22.03
N GLU A 33 -0.74 -5.19 -22.59
CA GLU A 33 -0.54 -4.49 -23.86
C GLU A 33 0.62 -3.48 -23.79
N VAL A 34 0.76 -2.72 -22.69
CA VAL A 34 1.92 -1.84 -22.49
C VAL A 34 3.21 -2.67 -22.46
N ARG A 35 3.27 -3.73 -21.65
CA ARG A 35 4.47 -4.55 -21.49
C ARG A 35 4.93 -5.21 -22.80
N GLU A 36 3.98 -5.66 -23.63
CA GLU A 36 4.26 -6.32 -24.91
C GLU A 36 4.64 -5.35 -26.03
N THR A 37 3.98 -4.19 -26.10
CA THR A 37 4.10 -3.29 -27.25
C THR A 37 5.00 -2.08 -27.00
N ARG A 38 4.96 -1.52 -25.78
CA ARG A 38 5.62 -0.27 -25.39
C ARG A 38 6.03 -0.28 -23.90
N PRO A 39 6.91 -1.20 -23.48
CA PRO A 39 7.19 -1.44 -22.06
C PRO A 39 7.81 -0.24 -21.32
N LEU A 40 8.44 0.66 -22.09
CA LEU A 40 8.86 2.00 -21.69
C LEU A 40 7.91 3.01 -22.36
N LEU A 41 6.80 3.31 -21.68
CA LEU A 41 5.77 4.20 -22.21
C LEU A 41 5.97 5.62 -21.68
N THR A 42 6.42 6.53 -22.54
CA THR A 42 6.40 7.96 -22.25
C THR A 42 4.97 8.49 -22.38
N THR A 43 4.49 9.11 -21.31
CA THR A 43 3.22 9.86 -21.26
C THR A 43 3.51 11.36 -21.10
N ALA A 44 2.48 12.20 -21.16
CA ALA A 44 2.62 13.65 -20.99
C ALA A 44 3.31 14.10 -19.69
N GLY A 45 3.39 13.25 -18.65
CA GLY A 45 3.93 13.63 -17.34
C GLY A 45 4.86 12.63 -16.66
N ALA A 46 5.14 11.47 -17.27
CA ALA A 46 6.04 10.45 -16.71
C ALA A 46 6.45 9.39 -17.73
N LEU A 47 7.60 8.76 -17.48
CA LEU A 47 7.92 7.44 -18.02
C LEU A 47 7.23 6.35 -17.20
N VAL A 48 6.54 5.43 -17.86
CA VAL A 48 5.91 4.27 -17.22
C VAL A 48 6.69 3.00 -17.57
N LEU A 49 7.18 2.32 -16.54
CA LEU A 49 7.91 1.05 -16.63
C LEU A 49 7.01 -0.10 -16.19
N THR A 50 6.95 -1.15 -17.01
CA THR A 50 6.02 -2.29 -16.80
C THR A 50 6.68 -3.66 -16.76
N ARG A 51 7.91 -3.81 -17.27
CA ARG A 51 8.66 -5.07 -17.15
C ARG A 51 9.21 -5.22 -15.74
N HIS A 52 9.30 -6.47 -15.27
CA HIS A 52 9.80 -6.79 -13.95
C HIS A 52 11.23 -6.29 -13.73
N ARG A 53 12.12 -6.52 -14.69
CA ARG A 53 13.53 -6.10 -14.60
C ARG A 53 13.67 -4.58 -14.42
N ASP A 54 12.88 -3.79 -15.16
CA ASP A 54 12.96 -2.33 -15.18
C ASP A 54 12.42 -1.75 -13.86
N VAL A 55 11.29 -2.28 -13.37
CA VAL A 55 10.71 -1.90 -12.07
C VAL A 55 11.61 -2.34 -10.92
N ARG A 56 12.21 -3.53 -11.01
CA ARG A 56 13.15 -4.05 -10.01
C ARG A 56 14.38 -3.14 -9.89
N GLU A 57 14.95 -2.71 -11.01
CA GLU A 57 16.09 -1.79 -11.05
C GLU A 57 15.72 -0.43 -10.43
N LEU A 58 14.57 0.14 -10.83
CA LEU A 58 14.03 1.37 -10.25
C LEU A 58 13.89 1.30 -8.72
N LEU A 59 13.34 0.20 -8.19
CA LEU A 59 13.18 0.02 -6.74
C LEU A 59 14.52 -0.21 -6.03
N GLY A 60 15.50 -0.81 -6.70
CA GLY A 60 16.83 -1.08 -6.16
C GLY A 60 17.71 0.17 -6.06
N ASP A 61 17.53 1.14 -6.95
CA ASP A 61 18.37 2.34 -7.05
C ASP A 61 17.78 3.56 -6.32
N ASN A 62 18.37 3.89 -5.17
CA ASN A 62 17.95 5.04 -4.37
C ASN A 62 18.76 6.33 -4.61
N PHE A 63 19.80 6.29 -5.44
CA PHE A 63 20.69 7.45 -5.65
C PHE A 63 20.45 8.15 -6.96
N THR A 64 20.01 7.41 -7.97
CA THR A 64 19.84 7.94 -9.32
C THR A 64 18.41 8.33 -9.61
N MET A 65 17.44 7.54 -9.13
CA MET A 65 16.03 7.70 -9.50
C MET A 65 15.18 8.35 -8.43
N TYR A 66 15.75 8.60 -7.26
CA TYR A 66 15.03 9.09 -6.10
C TYR A 66 15.65 10.40 -5.61
N SER A 67 14.86 11.48 -5.60
CA SER A 67 15.22 12.68 -4.84
C SER A 67 14.01 13.42 -4.29
N ARG A 68 13.97 13.56 -2.97
CA ARG A 68 13.08 14.45 -2.23
C ARG A 68 13.17 15.88 -2.74
N GLN A 69 14.40 16.38 -2.88
CA GLN A 69 14.65 17.76 -3.33
C GLN A 69 14.10 17.99 -4.74
N GLN A 70 14.34 17.06 -5.66
CA GLN A 70 13.83 17.19 -7.02
C GLN A 70 12.31 17.04 -7.07
N SER A 71 11.70 16.25 -6.17
CA SER A 71 10.24 16.08 -6.15
C SER A 71 9.50 17.39 -5.86
N ARG A 72 9.99 18.20 -4.90
CA ARG A 72 9.40 19.50 -4.50
C ARG A 72 9.51 20.59 -5.58
N HIS A 73 10.44 20.44 -6.51
CA HIS A 73 10.69 21.38 -7.62
C HIS A 73 10.54 20.69 -8.99
N SER A 74 9.83 19.58 -9.04
CA SER A 74 9.61 18.84 -10.28
C SER A 74 8.59 19.59 -11.14
N ARG A 75 8.71 19.42 -12.45
CA ARG A 75 7.72 19.93 -13.41
C ARG A 75 6.29 19.52 -13.03
N ARG A 76 6.12 18.29 -12.56
CA ARG A 76 4.82 17.75 -12.12
C ARG A 76 4.28 18.48 -10.89
N TYR A 77 5.14 18.83 -9.93
CA TYR A 77 4.75 19.64 -8.78
C TYR A 77 4.25 21.01 -9.22
N ASP A 78 5.03 21.69 -10.07
CA ASP A 78 4.71 23.03 -10.56
C ASP A 78 3.41 23.04 -11.38
N GLU A 79 3.24 22.08 -12.30
CA GLU A 79 2.01 21.92 -13.08
C GLU A 79 0.81 21.63 -12.19
N ALA A 80 0.97 20.78 -11.17
CA ALA A 80 -0.10 20.47 -10.24
C ALA A 80 -0.52 21.69 -9.42
N ARG A 81 0.46 22.41 -8.86
CA ARG A 81 0.27 23.61 -8.05
C ARG A 81 -0.35 24.76 -8.85
N ALA A 82 0.03 24.91 -10.12
CA ALA A 82 -0.47 25.96 -11.00
C ALA A 82 -1.99 25.85 -11.29
N ARG A 83 -2.61 24.69 -11.04
CA ARG A 83 -4.06 24.49 -11.20
C ARG A 83 -4.89 25.18 -10.12
N PHE A 84 -4.27 25.59 -9.01
CA PHE A 84 -4.97 26.00 -7.80
C PHE A 84 -4.87 27.51 -7.56
N SER A 85 -5.92 28.07 -6.95
CA SER A 85 -5.95 29.39 -6.34
C SER A 85 -4.87 29.54 -5.25
N SER A 86 -4.52 30.77 -4.88
CA SER A 86 -3.46 31.02 -3.89
C SER A 86 -3.70 30.34 -2.54
N LEU A 87 -4.96 30.27 -2.11
CA LEU A 87 -5.35 29.56 -0.88
C LEU A 87 -5.09 28.06 -1.03
N ALA A 88 -5.63 27.44 -2.07
CA ALA A 88 -5.47 26.01 -2.31
C ALA A 88 -4.00 25.62 -2.61
N GLN A 89 -3.19 26.52 -3.19
CA GLN A 89 -1.75 26.33 -3.31
C GLN A 89 -1.06 26.21 -1.95
N THR A 90 -1.49 26.98 -0.94
CA THR A 90 -0.90 26.91 0.41
C THR A 90 -1.24 25.58 1.08
N SER A 91 -2.49 25.12 0.95
CA SER A 91 -2.90 23.79 1.45
C SER A 91 -2.16 22.66 0.74
N PHE A 92 -2.05 22.74 -0.60
CA PHE A 92 -1.27 21.80 -1.40
C PHE A 92 0.20 21.76 -0.98
N ASP A 93 0.85 22.92 -0.88
CA ASP A 93 2.26 23.04 -0.48
C ASP A 93 2.47 22.43 0.92
N TYR A 94 1.57 22.70 1.87
CA TYR A 94 1.64 22.14 3.23
C TYR A 94 1.59 20.61 3.23
N VAL A 95 0.61 20.01 2.52
CA VAL A 95 0.47 18.55 2.41
C VAL A 95 1.72 17.92 1.83
N MET A 96 2.22 18.48 0.72
CA MET A 96 3.41 17.97 0.04
C MET A 96 4.64 18.07 0.94
N ASP A 97 4.81 19.15 1.70
CA ASP A 97 5.91 19.31 2.64
C ASP A 97 5.86 18.27 3.76
N GLN A 98 4.66 17.88 4.24
CA GLN A 98 4.51 16.76 5.20
C GLN A 98 4.92 15.44 4.56
N GLU A 99 4.39 15.11 3.37
CA GLU A 99 4.73 13.88 2.65
C GLU A 99 6.23 13.74 2.38
N PHE A 100 6.89 14.83 1.98
CA PHE A 100 8.33 14.85 1.74
C PHE A 100 9.16 14.66 3.02
N GLY A 101 8.60 14.93 4.20
CA GLY A 101 9.21 14.64 5.50
C GLY A 101 9.13 13.17 5.90
N GLN A 102 8.39 12.32 5.19
CA GLN A 102 8.21 10.91 5.55
C GLN A 102 9.37 10.03 5.07
N LEU A 103 9.67 8.96 5.81
CA LEU A 103 10.76 8.01 5.48
C LEU A 103 10.69 7.48 4.03
N VAL A 104 9.48 7.26 3.51
CA VAL A 104 9.24 6.79 2.13
C VAL A 104 9.58 7.83 1.04
N ARG A 105 9.85 9.08 1.44
CA ARG A 105 10.28 10.21 0.59
C ARG A 105 11.65 10.78 0.96
N MET A 106 12.35 10.24 1.96
CA MET A 106 13.70 10.71 2.37
C MET A 106 14.82 10.18 1.46
N ASP A 107 15.81 11.03 1.18
CA ASP A 107 17.05 10.68 0.49
C ASP A 107 18.13 10.21 1.50
N PRO A 108 19.15 9.43 1.10
CA PRO A 108 20.36 9.26 1.88
C PRO A 108 21.10 10.61 2.09
N PRO A 109 21.79 10.82 3.23
CA PRO A 109 22.02 9.87 4.32
C PRO A 109 20.87 9.78 5.35
N ASP A 110 19.94 10.74 5.35
CA ASP A 110 18.87 10.84 6.36
C ASP A 110 17.98 9.61 6.38
N HIS A 111 17.59 9.10 5.20
CA HIS A 111 16.81 7.88 5.08
C HIS A 111 17.47 6.70 5.83
N LEU A 112 18.77 6.49 5.66
CA LEU A 112 19.48 5.36 6.29
C LEU A 112 19.53 5.52 7.81
N ARG A 113 19.74 6.75 8.29
CA ARG A 113 19.76 7.07 9.72
C ARG A 113 18.41 6.83 10.37
N VAL A 114 17.34 7.40 9.82
CA VAL A 114 15.97 7.25 10.37
C VAL A 114 15.53 5.79 10.26
N ARG A 115 15.74 5.13 9.11
CA ARG A 115 15.38 3.71 8.91
C ARG A 115 16.04 2.79 9.93
N LYS A 116 17.31 3.02 10.27
CA LYS A 116 18.05 2.21 11.25
C LYS A 116 17.39 2.22 12.63
N VAL A 117 16.85 3.37 13.04
CA VAL A 117 16.17 3.54 14.32
C VAL A 117 14.82 2.82 14.35
N VAL A 118 14.06 2.87 13.25
CA VAL A 118 12.68 2.36 13.23
C VAL A 118 12.57 0.88 12.90
N THR A 119 13.61 0.26 12.36
CA THR A 119 13.59 -1.15 11.93
C THR A 119 13.49 -2.18 13.08
N PRO A 120 14.18 -2.03 14.23
CA PRO A 120 14.23 -3.09 15.25
C PRO A 120 12.86 -3.60 15.74
N PRO A 121 11.85 -2.77 16.01
CA PRO A 121 10.49 -3.24 16.37
C PRO A 121 9.84 -4.16 15.33
N PHE A 122 10.18 -4.01 14.04
CA PHE A 122 9.62 -4.80 12.94
C PHE A 122 10.42 -6.05 12.59
N THR A 123 11.45 -6.39 13.36
CA THR A 123 12.17 -7.65 13.17
C THR A 123 11.28 -8.84 13.51
N ALA A 124 11.44 -9.97 12.81
CA ALA A 124 10.62 -11.17 13.01
C ALA A 124 10.56 -11.61 14.49
N ARG A 125 11.69 -11.53 15.21
CA ARG A 125 11.77 -11.85 16.64
C ARG A 125 10.88 -10.93 17.49
N ASN A 126 10.90 -9.62 17.23
CA ASN A 126 10.12 -8.67 18.02
C ASN A 126 8.63 -8.74 17.65
N LEU A 127 8.30 -8.91 16.38
CA LEU A 127 6.91 -9.13 15.96
C LEU A 127 6.31 -10.40 16.58
N ALA A 128 7.04 -11.52 16.56
CA ALA A 128 6.58 -12.77 17.19
C ALA A 128 6.38 -12.62 18.71
N ARG A 129 7.20 -11.80 19.38
CA ARG A 129 7.08 -11.57 20.83
C ARG A 129 5.91 -10.63 21.18
N GLU A 130 5.82 -9.50 20.48
CA GLU A 130 4.96 -8.38 20.88
C GLU A 130 3.61 -8.36 20.15
N MET A 131 3.58 -8.82 18.89
CA MET A 131 2.43 -8.66 17.99
C MET A 131 1.70 -9.95 17.71
N GLU A 132 2.38 -11.09 17.58
CA GLU A 132 1.70 -12.36 17.25
C GLU A 132 0.55 -12.73 18.20
N PRO A 133 0.68 -12.63 19.54
CA PRO A 133 -0.44 -12.87 20.44
C PRO A 133 -1.59 -11.88 20.26
N LYS A 134 -1.28 -10.60 19.99
CA LYS A 134 -2.28 -9.54 19.78
C LYS A 134 -3.04 -9.76 18.47
N VAL A 135 -2.32 -10.00 17.39
CA VAL A 135 -2.88 -10.34 16.07
C VAL A 135 -3.79 -11.56 16.17
N GLN A 136 -3.36 -12.62 16.88
CA GLN A 136 -4.18 -13.81 17.08
C GLN A 136 -5.46 -13.48 17.86
N GLY A 137 -5.36 -12.77 18.99
CA GLY A 137 -6.53 -12.42 19.79
C GLY A 137 -7.54 -11.53 19.04
N ARG A 138 -7.06 -10.57 18.26
CA ARG A 138 -7.90 -9.72 17.38
C ARG A 138 -8.59 -10.54 16.30
N LEU A 139 -7.84 -11.45 15.67
CA LEU A 139 -8.36 -12.31 14.63
C LEU A 139 -9.46 -13.23 15.18
N ASP A 140 -9.20 -13.92 16.28
CA ASP A 140 -10.15 -14.85 16.89
C ASP A 140 -11.45 -14.13 17.26
N ALA A 141 -11.36 -12.99 17.95
CA ALA A 141 -12.53 -12.19 18.33
C ALA A 141 -13.35 -11.72 17.12
N LYS A 142 -12.69 -11.27 16.05
CA LYS A 142 -13.39 -10.84 14.84
C LYS A 142 -14.00 -12.00 14.06
N LEU A 143 -13.32 -13.14 13.97
CA LEU A 143 -13.86 -14.32 13.30
C LEU A 143 -15.04 -14.91 14.10
N ASP A 144 -15.03 -14.82 15.43
CA ASP A 144 -16.18 -15.20 16.27
C ASP A 144 -17.39 -14.29 16.04
N ALA A 145 -17.17 -12.98 15.99
CA ALA A 145 -18.22 -12.03 15.62
C ALA A 145 -18.76 -12.30 14.22
N LEU A 146 -17.86 -12.57 13.26
CA LEU A 146 -18.22 -12.86 11.88
C LEU A 146 -19.03 -14.17 11.74
N ALA A 147 -18.66 -15.21 12.50
CA ALA A 147 -19.37 -16.49 12.53
C ALA A 147 -20.78 -16.39 13.16
N SER A 148 -21.04 -15.34 13.95
CA SER A 148 -22.36 -15.13 14.58
C SER A 148 -23.39 -14.50 13.65
N VAL A 149 -22.98 -14.06 12.45
CA VAL A 149 -23.87 -13.44 11.47
C VAL A 149 -24.42 -14.51 10.53
N ASP A 150 -25.75 -14.65 10.53
CA ASP A 150 -26.45 -15.48 9.55
C ASP A 150 -26.52 -14.77 8.18
N GLY A 151 -26.20 -15.49 7.10
CA GLY A 151 -26.39 -15.03 5.73
C GLY A 151 -25.19 -14.27 5.14
N VAL A 152 -25.44 -13.08 4.60
CA VAL A 152 -24.44 -12.29 3.85
C VAL A 152 -23.69 -11.35 4.79
N VAL A 153 -22.36 -11.43 4.76
CA VAL A 153 -21.45 -10.54 5.49
C VAL A 153 -20.69 -9.65 4.51
N ASP A 154 -20.44 -8.40 4.85
CA ASP A 154 -19.47 -7.59 4.10
C ASP A 154 -18.06 -7.84 4.66
N PHE A 155 -17.30 -8.70 3.99
CA PHE A 155 -15.93 -9.01 4.39
C PHE A 155 -14.98 -7.83 4.22
N LYS A 156 -15.34 -6.80 3.44
CA LYS A 156 -14.50 -5.60 3.32
C LYS A 156 -14.38 -4.87 4.65
N GLU A 157 -15.45 -4.84 5.44
CA GLU A 157 -15.45 -4.24 6.78
C GLU A 157 -14.50 -4.98 7.73
N PHE A 158 -14.56 -6.32 7.72
CA PHE A 158 -13.62 -7.16 8.47
C PHE A 158 -12.17 -6.91 8.03
N ALA A 159 -11.90 -7.00 6.72
CA ALA A 159 -10.57 -6.85 6.16
C ALA A 159 -10.00 -5.44 6.38
N TYR A 160 -10.87 -4.45 6.59
CA TYR A 160 -10.48 -3.09 6.92
C TYR A 160 -10.16 -2.92 8.41
N THR A 161 -11.10 -3.31 9.27
CA THR A 161 -10.99 -3.07 10.72
C THR A 161 -9.92 -3.95 11.37
N PHE A 162 -9.66 -5.16 10.86
CA PHE A 162 -8.65 -6.05 11.45
C PHE A 162 -7.22 -5.46 11.42
N PRO A 163 -6.64 -5.07 10.27
CA PRO A 163 -5.32 -4.41 10.24
C PRO A 163 -5.28 -3.09 10.99
N LEU A 164 -6.38 -2.34 11.02
CA LEU A 164 -6.45 -1.06 11.74
C LEU A 164 -6.36 -1.27 13.26
N GLU A 165 -7.03 -2.29 13.80
CA GLU A 165 -6.91 -2.66 15.22
C GLU A 165 -5.51 -3.18 15.57
N VAL A 166 -4.90 -3.97 14.68
CA VAL A 166 -3.51 -4.43 14.84
C VAL A 166 -2.53 -3.26 14.83
N LEU A 167 -2.75 -2.26 13.98
CA LEU A 167 -1.99 -1.01 13.96
C LEU A 167 -2.18 -0.23 15.28
N GLY A 168 -3.40 -0.21 15.82
CA GLY A 168 -3.68 0.36 17.13
C GLY A 168 -2.87 -0.31 18.24
N ASP A 169 -2.86 -1.65 18.26
CA ASP A 169 -2.09 -2.46 19.20
C ASP A 169 -0.56 -2.26 19.07
N LEU A 170 -0.07 -1.98 17.86
CA LEU A 170 1.34 -1.69 17.57
C LEU A 170 1.77 -0.31 18.08
N LEU A 171 0.90 0.70 17.92
CA LEU A 171 1.17 2.10 18.26
C LEU A 171 0.72 2.49 19.68
N GLY A 172 0.00 1.60 20.38
CA GLY A 172 -0.59 1.90 21.68
C GLY A 172 -1.72 2.91 21.59
N ILE A 173 -2.54 2.78 20.55
CA ILE A 173 -3.69 3.65 20.27
C ILE A 173 -4.97 2.96 20.75
N PRO A 174 -5.81 3.67 21.53
CA PRO A 174 -7.12 3.16 21.93
C PRO A 174 -8.04 2.90 20.72
N LEU A 175 -8.92 1.90 20.84
CA LEU A 175 -9.81 1.50 19.75
C LEU A 175 -10.78 2.60 19.35
N GLU A 176 -11.24 3.39 20.33
CA GLU A 176 -12.16 4.51 20.14
C GLU A 176 -11.60 5.63 19.26
N ASP A 177 -10.27 5.70 19.10
CA ASP A 177 -9.61 6.72 18.27
C ASP A 177 -9.43 6.26 16.81
N LEU A 178 -9.59 4.96 16.52
CA LEU A 178 -9.25 4.38 15.22
C LEU A 178 -10.14 4.89 14.08
N ASP A 179 -11.40 5.21 14.35
CA ASP A 179 -12.32 5.75 13.33
C ASP A 179 -11.85 7.12 12.83
N SER A 180 -11.39 8.00 13.73
CA SER A 180 -10.84 9.31 13.33
C SER A 180 -9.54 9.15 12.53
N ILE A 181 -8.69 8.21 12.92
CA ILE A 181 -7.45 7.89 12.19
C ILE A 181 -7.78 7.38 10.79
N HIS A 182 -8.78 6.51 10.67
CA HIS A 182 -9.27 6.02 9.38
C HIS A 182 -9.73 7.18 8.50
N GLU A 183 -10.63 8.04 8.98
CA GLU A 183 -11.15 9.15 8.19
C GLU A 183 -10.03 10.05 7.64
N TRP A 184 -9.04 10.40 8.46
CA TRP A 184 -7.90 11.18 8.00
C TRP A 184 -7.03 10.42 7.00
N ALA A 185 -6.71 9.14 7.27
CA ALA A 185 -5.88 8.33 6.40
C ALA A 185 -6.51 8.15 5.02
N HIS A 186 -7.82 7.86 4.98
CA HIS A 186 -8.57 7.69 3.74
C HIS A 186 -8.56 8.96 2.88
N VAL A 187 -8.85 10.13 3.47
CA VAL A 187 -8.78 11.41 2.76
C VAL A 187 -7.36 11.67 2.23
N ILE A 188 -6.32 11.35 3.00
CA ILE A 188 -4.92 11.49 2.56
C ILE A 188 -4.62 10.55 1.38
N ALA A 189 -5.09 9.28 1.43
CA ALA A 189 -4.89 8.30 0.36
C ALA A 189 -5.52 8.73 -0.96
N GLU A 190 -6.76 9.22 -0.93
CA GLU A 190 -7.49 9.65 -2.13
C GLU A 190 -6.84 10.85 -2.82
N ASN A 191 -6.11 11.66 -2.07
CA ASN A 191 -5.44 12.87 -2.55
C ASN A 191 -3.97 12.67 -2.96
N LYS A 192 -3.42 11.46 -2.81
CA LYS A 192 -2.07 11.15 -3.28
C LYS A 192 -1.90 11.41 -4.79
N LEU A 193 -0.68 11.80 -5.16
CA LEU A 193 -0.26 12.16 -6.52
C LEU A 193 -0.77 13.52 -7.03
N ASN A 194 -0.93 14.45 -6.10
CA ASN A 194 -1.05 15.91 -6.28
C ASN A 194 -2.45 16.53 -6.22
N ALA A 195 -3.45 15.87 -5.62
CA ALA A 195 -4.85 16.32 -5.57
C ALA A 195 -5.47 16.63 -6.97
N ASP A 196 -6.75 16.31 -7.16
CA ASP A 196 -7.40 16.53 -8.46
C ASP A 196 -8.20 17.83 -8.54
N SER A 197 -8.46 18.47 -7.40
CA SER A 197 -9.21 19.72 -7.29
C SER A 197 -8.74 20.56 -6.10
N GLU A 198 -9.15 21.82 -6.06
CA GLU A 198 -8.89 22.71 -4.91
C GLU A 198 -9.53 22.18 -3.62
N GLU A 199 -10.75 21.66 -3.71
CA GLU A 199 -11.47 21.05 -2.59
C GLU A 199 -10.68 19.85 -2.02
N ALA A 200 -10.17 19.01 -2.91
CA ALA A 200 -9.31 17.87 -2.58
C ALA A 200 -8.03 18.32 -1.82
N ALA A 201 -7.34 19.36 -2.32
CA ALA A 201 -6.14 19.89 -1.67
C ALA A 201 -6.43 20.46 -0.26
N ILE A 202 -7.54 21.18 -0.10
CA ILE A 202 -7.95 21.76 1.20
C ILE A 202 -8.39 20.66 2.18
N SER A 203 -9.13 19.68 1.70
CA SER A 203 -9.56 18.53 2.51
C SER A 203 -8.36 17.73 3.02
N ALA A 204 -7.38 17.47 2.15
CA ALA A 204 -6.14 16.79 2.51
C ALA A 204 -5.32 17.57 3.55
N ASP A 205 -5.22 18.89 3.44
CA ASP A 205 -4.57 19.75 4.44
C ASP A 205 -5.26 19.64 5.81
N SER A 206 -6.59 19.73 5.84
CA SER A 206 -7.38 19.54 7.07
C SER A 206 -7.14 18.16 7.70
N ALA A 207 -7.18 17.09 6.89
CA ALA A 207 -6.93 15.73 7.34
C ALA A 207 -5.51 15.55 7.90
N TYR A 208 -4.49 16.08 7.22
CA TYR A 208 -3.11 16.04 7.71
C TYR A 208 -2.94 16.77 9.03
N ARG A 209 -3.57 17.93 9.21
CA ARG A 209 -3.54 18.66 10.49
C ARG A 209 -4.22 17.89 11.61
N GLY A 210 -5.36 17.24 11.32
CA GLY A 210 -6.05 16.36 12.27
C GLY A 210 -5.17 15.19 12.71
N LEU A 211 -4.62 14.46 11.74
CA LEU A 211 -3.72 13.33 11.95
C LEU A 211 -2.49 13.73 12.76
N LEU A 212 -1.82 14.82 12.37
CA LEU A 212 -0.62 15.28 13.04
C LEU A 212 -0.90 15.82 14.45
N GLY A 213 -2.04 16.50 14.65
CA GLY A 213 -2.48 16.88 15.99
C GLY A 213 -2.78 15.67 16.88
N TYR A 214 -3.25 14.55 16.31
CA TYR A 214 -3.38 13.29 17.02
C TYR A 214 -2.02 12.69 17.39
N VAL A 215 -1.07 12.65 16.43
CA VAL A 215 0.30 12.20 16.68
C VAL A 215 0.96 12.99 17.82
N ASP A 216 0.77 14.32 17.86
CA ASP A 216 1.30 15.17 18.92
C ASP A 216 0.73 14.78 20.31
N ARG A 217 -0.57 14.45 20.37
CA ARG A 217 -1.19 13.92 21.60
C ARG A 217 -0.69 12.54 21.97
N LEU A 218 -0.54 11.63 21.01
CA LEU A 218 0.00 10.29 21.23
C LEU A 218 1.42 10.37 21.81
N ILE A 219 2.29 11.20 21.23
CA ILE A 219 3.64 11.45 21.74
C ILE A 219 3.59 11.98 23.17
N ALA A 220 2.73 12.96 23.47
CA ALA A 220 2.60 13.53 24.81
C ALA A 220 2.15 12.49 25.84
N THR A 221 1.14 11.67 25.50
CA THR A 221 0.66 10.58 26.34
C THR A 221 1.75 9.54 26.60
N GLN A 222 2.49 9.14 25.57
CA GLN A 222 3.55 8.14 25.70
C GLN A 222 4.74 8.66 26.53
N ARG A 223 5.10 9.95 26.40
CA ARG A 223 6.13 10.59 27.25
C ARG A 223 5.73 10.66 28.72
N ALA A 224 4.43 10.78 29.01
CA ALA A 224 3.91 10.80 30.38
C ALA A 224 3.78 9.38 30.99
N SER A 225 3.83 8.34 30.17
CA SER A 225 3.67 6.94 30.60
C SER A 225 5.00 6.34 31.06
N THR A 226 4.97 5.62 32.19
CA THR A 226 6.08 4.81 32.67
C THR A 226 6.14 3.41 32.03
N GLU A 227 5.14 3.06 31.22
CA GLU A 227 4.97 1.74 30.61
C GLU A 227 5.08 1.77 29.07
N SER A 228 5.62 2.86 28.50
CA SER A 228 5.75 3.00 27.05
C SER A 228 6.67 1.93 26.46
N THR A 229 6.11 1.06 25.62
CA THR A 229 6.84 -0.03 24.95
C THR A 229 6.58 0.01 23.43
N GLY A 230 7.27 -0.85 22.68
CA GLY A 230 7.05 -0.98 21.24
C GLY A 230 7.65 0.15 20.40
N VAL A 231 7.04 0.39 19.23
CA VAL A 231 7.64 1.25 18.20
C VAL A 231 7.62 2.73 18.55
N VAL A 232 6.58 3.21 19.24
CA VAL A 232 6.50 4.61 19.68
C VAL A 232 7.57 4.90 20.73
N SER A 233 7.72 4.02 21.73
CA SER A 233 8.79 4.11 22.73
C SER A 233 10.19 4.12 22.08
N ALA A 234 10.43 3.24 21.11
CA ALA A 234 11.71 3.20 20.38
C ALA A 234 12.01 4.51 19.63
N LEU A 235 11.00 5.12 19.01
CA LEU A 235 11.13 6.42 18.35
C LEU A 235 11.47 7.54 19.35
N LEU A 236 10.76 7.59 20.49
CA LEU A 236 10.97 8.62 21.51
C LEU A 236 12.34 8.51 22.19
N LEU A 237 12.83 7.28 22.42
CA LEU A 237 14.18 7.06 22.95
C LEU A 237 15.25 7.57 21.97
N ALA A 238 15.11 7.23 20.69
CA ALA A 238 16.06 7.69 19.68
C ALA A 238 16.03 9.20 19.45
N GLU A 239 14.87 9.83 19.61
CA GLU A 239 14.73 11.29 19.65
C GLU A 239 15.48 11.89 20.86
N GLY A 240 15.27 11.33 22.05
CA GLY A 240 15.94 11.77 23.28
C GLY A 240 17.47 11.64 23.24
N ASP A 241 17.96 10.60 22.55
CA ASP A 241 19.39 10.39 22.30
C ASP A 241 19.95 11.26 21.16
N GLY A 242 19.11 12.05 20.49
CA GLY A 242 19.50 12.92 19.38
C GLY A 242 19.83 12.18 18.07
N GLN A 243 19.42 10.92 17.93
CA GLN A 243 19.65 10.11 16.72
C GLN A 243 18.70 10.50 15.57
N ILE A 244 17.50 10.95 15.93
CA ILE A 244 16.49 11.52 15.05
C ILE A 244 15.95 12.81 15.65
N SER A 245 15.42 13.69 14.82
CA SER A 245 14.73 14.90 15.29
C SER A 245 13.29 14.61 15.71
N HIS A 246 12.70 15.56 16.45
CA HIS A 246 11.29 15.51 16.80
C HIS A 246 10.37 15.39 15.57
N ASP A 247 10.65 16.18 14.53
CA ASP A 247 9.87 16.16 13.29
C ASP A 247 10.00 14.80 12.58
N GLU A 248 11.19 14.19 12.57
CA GLU A 248 11.37 12.85 11.99
C GLU A 248 10.58 11.77 12.73
N ALA A 249 10.55 11.81 14.07
CA ALA A 249 9.74 10.90 14.87
C ALA A 249 8.25 11.10 14.59
N ARG A 250 7.81 12.36 14.55
CA ARG A 250 6.43 12.77 14.27
C ARG A 250 5.97 12.33 12.88
N GLN A 251 6.78 12.58 11.84
CA GLN A 251 6.47 12.17 10.46
C GLN A 251 6.50 10.64 10.30
N MET A 252 7.35 9.95 11.06
CA MET A 252 7.34 8.48 11.05
C MET A 252 6.03 7.93 11.62
N LEU A 253 5.53 8.46 12.72
CA LEU A 253 4.23 8.04 13.29
C LEU A 253 3.08 8.37 12.34
N ALA A 254 3.08 9.56 11.73
CA ALA A 254 2.09 9.92 10.71
C ALA A 254 2.13 8.96 9.50
N LEU A 255 3.32 8.59 9.04
CA LEU A 255 3.49 7.59 7.98
C LEU A 255 2.92 6.22 8.38
N MET A 256 3.14 5.76 9.61
CA MET A 256 2.61 4.46 10.07
C MET A 256 1.08 4.45 10.14
N LEU A 257 0.47 5.51 10.65
CA LEU A 257 -0.99 5.64 10.76
C LEU A 257 -1.68 5.54 9.41
N PHE A 258 -1.06 6.14 8.39
CA PHE A 258 -1.54 6.09 7.02
C PHE A 258 -1.18 4.77 6.30
N ALA A 259 0.12 4.44 6.22
CA ALA A 259 0.61 3.36 5.35
C ALA A 259 0.40 1.95 5.91
N GLY A 260 0.13 1.82 7.21
CA GLY A 260 0.17 0.54 7.92
C GLY A 260 -1.02 -0.38 7.67
N HIS A 261 -2.22 0.16 7.39
CA HIS A 261 -3.44 -0.65 7.37
C HIS A 261 -4.06 -0.80 5.97
N GLU A 262 -4.15 0.26 5.16
CA GLU A 262 -4.88 0.21 3.87
C GLU A 262 -4.33 -0.85 2.90
N THR A 263 -3.00 -0.98 2.79
CA THR A 263 -2.36 -1.95 1.90
C THR A 263 -2.64 -3.38 2.32
N THR A 264 -2.55 -3.66 3.63
CA THR A 264 -2.90 -4.96 4.21
C THR A 264 -4.39 -5.25 4.02
N SER A 265 -5.28 -4.30 4.32
CA SER A 265 -6.72 -4.47 4.10
C SER A 265 -7.07 -4.85 2.67
N ASN A 266 -6.40 -4.24 1.68
CA ASN A 266 -6.58 -4.59 0.28
C ASN A 266 -6.03 -5.97 -0.07
N LEU A 267 -4.89 -6.38 0.50
CA LEU A 267 -4.38 -7.75 0.38
C LEU A 267 -5.41 -8.76 0.90
N LEU A 268 -5.96 -8.54 2.09
CA LEU A 268 -6.91 -9.45 2.73
C LEU A 268 -8.22 -9.53 1.95
N ALA A 269 -8.82 -8.39 1.60
CA ALA A 269 -10.10 -8.35 0.88
C ALA A 269 -9.98 -8.93 -0.54
N ILE A 270 -9.00 -8.45 -1.33
CA ILE A 270 -8.85 -8.91 -2.71
C ILE A 270 -8.35 -10.35 -2.74
N GLY A 271 -7.45 -10.73 -1.84
CA GLY A 271 -6.96 -12.09 -1.75
C GLY A 271 -8.05 -13.09 -1.39
N MET A 272 -8.96 -12.74 -0.47
CA MET A 272 -10.14 -13.57 -0.18
C MET A 272 -11.05 -13.69 -1.41
N ARG A 273 -11.32 -12.57 -2.10
CA ARG A 273 -12.11 -12.64 -3.35
C ARG A 273 -11.45 -13.56 -4.37
N ASP A 274 -10.16 -13.40 -4.60
CA ASP A 274 -9.46 -14.14 -5.65
C ASP A 274 -9.33 -15.62 -5.30
N LEU A 275 -9.08 -16.00 -4.04
CA LEU A 275 -9.18 -17.40 -3.61
C LEU A 275 -10.58 -17.97 -3.88
N LEU A 276 -11.66 -17.28 -3.50
CA LEU A 276 -13.02 -17.77 -3.71
C LEU A 276 -13.46 -17.80 -5.18
N ARG A 277 -12.82 -17.02 -6.06
CA ARG A 277 -13.00 -17.11 -7.51
C ARG A 277 -12.25 -18.30 -8.13
N HIS A 278 -11.29 -18.88 -7.42
CA HIS A 278 -10.50 -20.05 -7.82
C HIS A 278 -10.74 -21.20 -6.82
N PRO A 279 -11.91 -21.85 -6.86
CA PRO A 279 -12.32 -22.82 -5.84
C PRO A 279 -11.38 -24.03 -5.72
N ASP A 280 -10.61 -24.34 -6.77
CA ASP A 280 -9.53 -25.33 -6.72
C ASP A 280 -8.38 -24.88 -5.81
N GLN A 281 -7.94 -23.63 -5.91
CA GLN A 281 -6.91 -23.04 -5.06
C GLN A 281 -7.41 -22.87 -3.62
N TRP A 282 -8.66 -22.45 -3.45
CA TRP A 282 -9.28 -22.36 -2.12
C TRP A 282 -9.33 -23.72 -1.43
N ARG A 283 -9.77 -24.77 -2.14
CA ARG A 283 -9.83 -26.12 -1.60
C ARG A 283 -8.45 -26.67 -1.25
N LEU A 284 -7.42 -26.41 -2.07
CA LEU A 284 -6.04 -26.76 -1.72
C LEU A 284 -5.63 -26.14 -0.38
N LEU A 285 -5.92 -24.86 -0.17
CA LEU A 285 -5.63 -24.18 1.09
C LEU A 285 -6.43 -24.77 2.26
N CYS A 286 -7.70 -25.12 2.08
CA CYS A 286 -8.51 -25.80 3.11
C CYS A 286 -7.98 -27.21 3.44
N ASP A 287 -7.44 -27.94 2.46
CA ASP A 287 -6.93 -29.30 2.65
C ASP A 287 -5.59 -29.31 3.40
N ALA A 288 -4.78 -28.24 3.31
CA ALA A 288 -3.47 -28.13 3.96
C ALA A 288 -3.15 -26.69 4.44
N PRO A 289 -3.94 -26.12 5.38
CA PRO A 289 -3.84 -24.71 5.74
C PRO A 289 -2.52 -24.36 6.43
N ASP A 290 -1.95 -25.27 7.23
CA ASP A 290 -0.67 -25.05 7.91
C ASP A 290 0.51 -24.98 6.93
N ASP A 291 0.48 -25.78 5.86
CA ASP A 291 1.56 -25.84 4.87
C ASP A 291 1.42 -24.75 3.79
N LEU A 292 0.18 -24.39 3.43
CA LEU A 292 -0.09 -23.54 2.27
C LEU A 292 -0.44 -22.08 2.61
N ALA A 293 -0.74 -21.72 3.86
CA ALA A 293 -1.08 -20.33 4.17
C ALA A 293 0.06 -19.34 3.86
N ASN A 294 1.31 -19.69 4.20
CA ASN A 294 2.46 -18.84 3.90
C ASN A 294 2.74 -18.74 2.38
N PRO A 295 2.85 -19.85 1.63
CA PRO A 295 2.94 -19.82 0.16
C PRO A 295 1.80 -19.03 -0.51
N ALA A 296 0.56 -19.22 -0.04
CA ALA A 296 -0.61 -18.50 -0.54
C ALA A 296 -0.46 -16.98 -0.35
N VAL A 297 0.08 -16.52 0.79
CA VAL A 297 0.31 -15.08 1.01
C VAL A 297 1.34 -14.50 0.05
N GLU A 298 2.45 -15.20 -0.25
CA GLU A 298 3.42 -14.71 -1.24
C GLU A 298 2.79 -14.66 -2.64
N GLU A 299 2.00 -15.67 -3.00
CA GLU A 299 1.29 -15.66 -4.28
C GLU A 299 0.23 -14.54 -4.33
N LEU A 300 -0.52 -14.32 -3.26
CA LEU A 300 -1.50 -13.24 -3.20
C LEU A 300 -0.84 -11.87 -3.24
N LEU A 301 0.30 -11.68 -2.59
CA LEU A 301 1.10 -10.46 -2.72
C LEU A 301 1.46 -10.21 -4.18
N ARG A 302 1.91 -11.23 -4.92
CA ARG A 302 2.17 -11.14 -6.36
C ARG A 302 0.90 -10.84 -7.16
N PHE A 303 -0.16 -11.63 -6.96
CA PHE A 303 -1.36 -11.63 -7.81
C PHE A 303 -2.22 -10.38 -7.62
N VAL A 304 -2.40 -9.96 -6.35
CA VAL A 304 -3.20 -8.79 -5.96
C VAL A 304 -2.43 -7.50 -6.19
N THR A 305 -1.15 -7.47 -5.78
CA THR A 305 -0.30 -6.28 -5.76
C THR A 305 -1.01 -5.03 -5.18
N PRO A 306 -1.26 -4.98 -3.85
CA PRO A 306 -2.09 -3.93 -3.24
C PRO A 306 -1.67 -2.50 -3.60
N ALA A 307 -0.37 -2.23 -3.59
CA ALA A 307 0.23 -1.02 -4.14
C ALA A 307 0.61 -1.24 -5.61
N ASN A 308 -0.20 -0.74 -6.53
CA ASN A 308 -0.12 -1.07 -7.96
C ASN A 308 1.11 -0.48 -8.63
N PHE A 309 1.50 0.73 -8.24
CA PHE A 309 2.65 1.43 -8.81
C PHE A 309 3.27 2.39 -7.79
N THR A 310 4.55 2.70 -8.00
CA THR A 310 5.28 3.73 -7.24
C THR A 310 5.83 4.77 -8.20
N GLN A 311 5.88 6.03 -7.75
CA GLN A 311 6.39 7.14 -8.54
C GLN A 311 7.64 7.75 -7.89
N TYR A 312 8.63 7.98 -8.74
CA TYR A 312 9.92 8.57 -8.42
C TYR A 312 10.23 9.77 -9.33
N VAL A 313 11.30 10.49 -9.01
CA VAL A 313 11.78 11.66 -9.76
C VAL A 313 13.30 11.56 -9.89
N THR A 314 13.79 11.61 -11.12
CA THR A 314 15.22 11.47 -11.43
C THR A 314 16.06 12.51 -10.68
N ALA A 315 17.04 12.04 -9.90
CA ALA A 315 17.93 12.89 -9.10
C ALA A 315 18.99 13.59 -9.96
N ARG A 316 19.29 13.03 -11.13
CA ARG A 316 20.27 13.47 -12.14
C ARG A 316 19.86 12.93 -13.52
N PRO A 317 20.49 13.36 -14.62
CA PRO A 317 20.24 12.75 -15.92
C PRO A 317 20.57 11.25 -15.93
N ILE A 318 19.74 10.46 -16.60
CA ILE A 318 19.86 8.99 -16.68
C ILE A 318 19.54 8.48 -18.08
N GLU A 319 19.80 7.20 -18.32
CA GLU A 319 19.39 6.49 -19.52
C GLU A 319 18.79 5.13 -19.14
N ILE A 320 17.63 4.77 -19.70
CA ILE A 320 17.00 3.46 -19.53
C ILE A 320 16.68 2.89 -20.92
N ASP A 321 17.22 1.72 -21.26
CA ASP A 321 17.08 1.09 -22.59
C ASP A 321 17.32 2.09 -23.77
N GLY A 322 18.30 2.98 -23.64
CA GLY A 322 18.65 3.97 -24.67
C GLY A 322 17.80 5.25 -24.67
N ILE A 323 16.85 5.39 -23.74
CA ILE A 323 16.04 6.60 -23.59
C ILE A 323 16.67 7.49 -22.52
N ALA A 324 17.12 8.68 -22.93
CA ALA A 324 17.69 9.67 -22.03
C ALA A 324 16.59 10.44 -21.28
N PHE A 325 16.79 10.61 -19.97
CA PHE A 325 15.94 11.43 -19.11
C PHE A 325 16.76 12.52 -18.44
N ALA A 326 16.18 13.71 -18.38
CA ALA A 326 16.73 14.83 -17.64
C ALA A 326 16.55 14.63 -16.13
N GLN A 327 17.25 15.44 -15.34
CA GLN A 327 16.99 15.59 -13.91
C GLN A 327 15.59 16.16 -13.69
N GLY A 328 14.87 15.70 -12.66
CA GLY A 328 13.55 16.20 -12.30
C GLY A 328 12.39 15.59 -13.09
N GLU A 329 12.65 14.59 -13.94
CA GLU A 329 11.62 13.87 -14.69
C GLU A 329 11.00 12.74 -13.87
N ALA A 330 9.70 12.54 -14.02
CA ALA A 330 8.97 11.53 -13.26
C ALA A 330 9.07 10.14 -13.91
N VAL A 331 9.29 9.13 -13.09
CA VAL A 331 9.31 7.71 -13.49
C VAL A 331 8.33 6.94 -12.62
N ILE A 332 7.47 6.14 -13.23
CA ILE A 332 6.47 5.31 -12.58
C ILE A 332 6.82 3.84 -12.83
N GLY A 333 7.08 3.10 -11.75
CA GLY A 333 7.22 1.65 -11.80
C GLY A 333 5.90 0.98 -11.46
N VAL A 334 5.33 0.22 -12.40
CA VAL A 334 4.06 -0.47 -12.22
C VAL A 334 4.31 -1.88 -11.69
N SER A 335 4.41 -2.00 -10.36
CA SER A 335 4.58 -3.29 -9.68
C SER A 335 3.50 -4.32 -10.07
N ALA A 336 2.25 -3.89 -10.28
CA ALA A 336 1.16 -4.79 -10.69
C ALA A 336 1.40 -5.41 -12.07
N ALA A 337 2.04 -4.68 -12.98
CA ALA A 337 2.43 -5.18 -14.30
C ALA A 337 3.66 -6.10 -14.21
N ALA A 338 4.65 -5.68 -13.42
CA ALA A 338 5.89 -6.43 -13.18
C ALA A 338 5.62 -7.80 -12.51
N ASN A 339 4.68 -7.85 -11.57
CA ASN A 339 4.27 -9.09 -10.89
C ASN A 339 3.49 -10.05 -11.79
N ARG A 340 3.18 -9.64 -13.02
CA ARG A 340 2.59 -10.47 -14.07
C ARG A 340 3.46 -10.56 -15.32
N ASP A 341 4.77 -10.33 -15.18
CA ASP A 341 5.71 -10.43 -16.28
C ASP A 341 6.03 -11.91 -16.60
N PRO A 342 5.73 -12.41 -17.82
CA PRO A 342 6.03 -13.78 -18.21
C PRO A 342 7.54 -14.09 -18.32
N GLU A 343 8.42 -13.07 -18.36
CA GLU A 343 9.87 -13.30 -18.30
C GLU A 343 10.33 -13.81 -16.92
N VAL A 344 9.53 -13.59 -15.87
CA VAL A 344 9.83 -13.99 -14.49
C VAL A 344 8.87 -15.05 -13.97
N PHE A 345 7.59 -14.93 -14.30
CA PHE A 345 6.52 -15.77 -13.76
C PHE A 345 5.87 -16.59 -14.89
N ALA A 346 6.00 -17.91 -14.84
CA ALA A 346 5.28 -18.77 -15.77
C ALA A 346 3.76 -18.65 -15.54
N ARG A 347 2.98 -18.58 -16.63
CA ARG A 347 1.52 -18.36 -16.62
C ARG A 347 1.13 -17.27 -15.59
N PRO A 348 1.58 -16.02 -15.80
CA PRO A 348 1.53 -14.99 -14.77
C PRO A 348 0.11 -14.59 -14.36
N ASP A 349 -0.88 -14.89 -15.21
CA ASP A 349 -2.29 -14.58 -14.95
C ASP A 349 -3.04 -15.67 -14.18
N ASP A 350 -2.42 -16.83 -13.94
CA ASP A 350 -2.98 -17.90 -13.12
C ASP A 350 -2.66 -17.63 -11.64
N LEU A 351 -3.66 -17.81 -10.78
CA LEU A 351 -3.46 -17.89 -9.33
C LEU A 351 -3.01 -19.32 -8.99
N ASP A 352 -1.78 -19.46 -8.52
CA ASP A 352 -1.20 -20.75 -8.10
C ASP A 352 -0.54 -20.58 -6.73
N ILE A 353 -1.23 -20.96 -5.66
CA ILE A 353 -0.72 -20.80 -4.28
C ILE A 353 0.49 -21.70 -3.96
N THR A 354 0.83 -22.61 -4.87
CA THR A 354 1.94 -23.55 -4.73
C THR A 354 3.20 -23.14 -5.50
N ARG A 355 3.15 -22.04 -6.26
CA ARG A 355 4.28 -21.61 -7.08
C ARG A 355 5.50 -21.24 -6.23
N GLU A 356 6.69 -21.65 -6.67
CA GLU A 356 7.95 -21.36 -5.97
C GLU A 356 8.56 -20.00 -6.31
N ASP A 357 8.14 -19.41 -7.44
CA ASP A 357 8.65 -18.15 -7.96
C ASP A 357 7.93 -16.92 -7.38
N ALA A 358 6.83 -17.08 -6.62
CA ALA A 358 6.08 -15.98 -5.99
C ALA A 358 6.95 -15.01 -5.19
N LYS A 359 8.00 -15.51 -4.52
CA LYS A 359 8.96 -14.73 -3.73
C LYS A 359 9.69 -13.61 -4.50
N TYR A 360 9.63 -13.62 -5.84
CA TYR A 360 10.21 -12.58 -6.69
C TYR A 360 9.29 -11.38 -6.91
N HIS A 361 8.09 -11.35 -6.32
CA HIS A 361 7.17 -10.23 -6.43
C HIS A 361 7.78 -8.92 -5.90
N LEU A 362 7.26 -7.79 -6.39
CA LEU A 362 7.70 -6.43 -6.04
C LEU A 362 6.67 -5.66 -5.18
N SER A 363 5.65 -6.34 -4.64
CA SER A 363 4.54 -5.71 -3.89
C SER A 363 4.96 -5.05 -2.57
N LEU A 364 6.09 -5.47 -2.01
CA LEU A 364 6.67 -4.91 -0.79
C LEU A 364 7.85 -3.98 -1.10
N GLY A 365 8.02 -3.57 -2.36
CA GLY A 365 9.18 -2.85 -2.84
C GLY A 365 10.44 -3.72 -2.89
N LEU A 366 11.57 -3.07 -3.15
CA LEU A 366 12.91 -3.67 -3.10
C LEU A 366 13.90 -2.59 -2.63
N GLY A 367 15.09 -3.00 -2.20
CA GLY A 367 16.19 -2.06 -1.94
C GLY A 367 15.99 -1.22 -0.67
N PRO A 368 16.51 0.02 -0.65
CA PRO A 368 16.51 0.85 0.56
C PRO A 368 15.12 1.14 1.13
N HIS A 369 14.10 1.21 0.28
CA HIS A 369 12.72 1.48 0.68
C HIS A 369 11.85 0.22 0.79
N PHE A 370 12.43 -0.97 0.87
CA PHE A 370 11.69 -2.21 1.15
C PHE A 370 10.73 -2.02 2.34
N CYS A 371 9.52 -2.55 2.25
CA CYS A 371 8.46 -2.30 3.22
C CYS A 371 8.91 -2.69 4.64
N ILE A 372 8.86 -1.73 5.58
CA ILE A 372 9.24 -1.98 6.97
C ILE A 372 8.22 -2.87 7.69
N GLY A 373 6.93 -2.75 7.31
CA GLY A 373 5.83 -3.56 7.84
C GLY A 373 5.68 -4.94 7.19
N ALA A 374 6.58 -5.34 6.29
CA ALA A 374 6.48 -6.58 5.52
C ALA A 374 6.26 -7.83 6.38
N GLY A 375 6.95 -7.92 7.53
CA GLY A 375 6.79 -9.05 8.44
C GLY A 375 5.42 -9.09 9.12
N LEU A 376 4.88 -7.93 9.48
CA LEU A 376 3.58 -7.81 10.15
C LEU A 376 2.44 -8.08 9.16
N ALA A 377 2.48 -7.49 7.96
CA ALA A 377 1.49 -7.73 6.91
C ALA A 377 1.40 -9.23 6.52
N ARG A 378 2.55 -9.91 6.42
CA ARG A 378 2.58 -11.37 6.20
C ARG A 378 1.97 -12.14 7.36
N MET A 379 2.32 -11.78 8.61
CA MET A 379 1.76 -12.42 9.80
C MET A 379 0.23 -12.31 9.84
N GLU A 380 -0.31 -11.11 9.61
CA GLU A 380 -1.75 -10.86 9.56
C GLU A 380 -2.43 -11.70 8.46
N ALA A 381 -1.89 -11.64 7.23
CA ALA A 381 -2.46 -12.35 6.10
C ALA A 381 -2.40 -13.87 6.25
N THR A 382 -1.26 -14.42 6.71
CA THR A 382 -1.10 -15.86 6.92
C THR A 382 -2.11 -16.35 7.96
N LYS A 383 -2.20 -15.67 9.11
CA LYS A 383 -3.14 -16.06 10.16
C LYS A 383 -4.59 -15.98 9.68
N LEU A 384 -4.95 -14.91 8.95
CA LEU A 384 -6.30 -14.78 8.40
C LEU A 384 -6.63 -15.90 7.42
N PHE A 385 -5.83 -16.10 6.38
CA PHE A 385 -6.18 -17.07 5.33
C PHE A 385 -6.18 -18.49 5.86
N ARG A 386 -5.26 -18.83 6.78
CA ARG A 386 -5.28 -20.09 7.52
C ARG A 386 -6.59 -20.27 8.28
N ALA A 387 -6.97 -19.30 9.12
CA ALA A 387 -8.16 -19.39 9.96
C ALA A 387 -9.46 -19.38 9.15
N MET A 388 -9.52 -18.62 8.05
CA MET A 388 -10.66 -18.65 7.12
C MET A 388 -10.81 -20.03 6.48
N ALA A 389 -9.71 -20.65 6.06
CA ALA A 389 -9.72 -21.96 5.42
C ALA A 389 -10.15 -23.07 6.39
N GLU A 390 -9.77 -22.96 7.66
CA GLU A 390 -10.17 -23.89 8.73
C GLU A 390 -11.63 -23.73 9.15
N ARG A 391 -12.09 -22.47 9.33
CA ARG A 391 -13.40 -22.18 9.93
C ARG A 391 -14.54 -22.09 8.92
N PHE A 392 -14.24 -21.65 7.70
CA PHE A 392 -15.24 -21.37 6.66
C PHE A 392 -14.86 -22.01 5.32
N PRO A 393 -14.61 -23.34 5.27
CA PRO A 393 -14.22 -24.00 4.03
C PRO A 393 -15.28 -23.88 2.91
N ASP A 394 -16.55 -23.74 3.30
CA ASP A 394 -17.69 -23.56 2.38
C ASP A 394 -17.98 -22.10 2.01
N ALA A 395 -17.11 -21.16 2.40
CA ALA A 395 -17.28 -19.74 2.09
C ALA A 395 -17.38 -19.52 0.58
N ARG A 396 -18.24 -18.59 0.16
CA ARG A 396 -18.44 -18.24 -1.24
C ARG A 396 -18.79 -16.77 -1.44
N LEU A 397 -18.46 -16.26 -2.61
CA LEU A 397 -18.87 -14.92 -3.02
C LEU A 397 -20.38 -14.87 -3.27
N VAL A 398 -21.01 -13.78 -2.88
CA VAL A 398 -22.33 -13.45 -3.42
C VAL A 398 -22.17 -13.13 -4.91
N PRO A 399 -23.00 -13.69 -5.80
CA PRO A 399 -22.91 -13.40 -7.24
C PRO A 399 -23.08 -11.91 -7.54
N GLY A 400 -22.21 -11.37 -8.40
CA GLY A 400 -22.25 -9.99 -8.85
C GLY A 400 -20.87 -9.36 -9.01
N ASP A 401 -20.86 -8.18 -9.60
CA ASP A 401 -19.66 -7.33 -9.66
C ASP A 401 -19.55 -6.47 -8.42
N ILE A 402 -18.32 -6.21 -7.99
CA ILE A 402 -18.03 -5.27 -6.90
C ILE A 402 -17.56 -3.93 -7.46
N GLN A 403 -17.80 -2.88 -6.70
CA GLN A 403 -17.29 -1.55 -7.02
C GLN A 403 -15.83 -1.41 -6.59
N TRP A 404 -15.09 -0.63 -7.35
CA TRP A 404 -13.66 -0.40 -7.16
C TRP A 404 -13.37 1.08 -7.02
N GLY A 405 -12.48 1.40 -6.10
CA GLY A 405 -11.96 2.75 -5.88
C GLY A 405 -10.45 2.76 -5.62
N GLY A 406 -9.96 3.93 -5.25
CA GLY A 406 -8.55 4.20 -5.02
C GLY A 406 -7.80 4.71 -6.25
N ARG A 407 -6.47 4.80 -6.13
CA ARG A 407 -5.54 5.26 -7.19
C ARG A 407 -4.34 4.32 -7.29
N SER A 408 -3.30 4.62 -6.52
CA SER A 408 -2.12 3.76 -6.38
C SER A 408 -2.43 2.49 -5.59
N LEU A 409 -3.47 2.54 -4.75
CA LEU A 409 -4.07 1.38 -4.10
C LEU A 409 -5.36 1.01 -4.85
N ARG A 410 -5.51 -0.26 -5.20
CA ARG A 410 -6.74 -0.81 -5.75
C ARG A 410 -7.60 -1.31 -4.60
N THR A 411 -8.78 -0.73 -4.39
CA THR A 411 -9.59 -0.97 -3.20
C THR A 411 -11.01 -1.40 -3.59
N PRO A 412 -11.50 -2.58 -3.18
CA PRO A 412 -12.91 -2.91 -3.31
C PRO A 412 -13.73 -2.09 -2.30
N ILE A 413 -14.87 -1.56 -2.72
CA ILE A 413 -15.76 -0.75 -1.86
C ILE A 413 -16.54 -1.64 -0.87
N THR A 414 -17.00 -2.80 -1.36
CA THR A 414 -17.65 -3.86 -0.56
C THR A 414 -17.18 -5.22 -1.03
N LEU A 415 -17.32 -6.25 -0.18
CA LEU A 415 -17.06 -7.64 -0.52
C LEU A 415 -18.08 -8.57 0.17
N PRO A 416 -19.26 -8.75 -0.43
CA PRO A 416 -20.30 -9.60 0.16
C PRO A 416 -19.96 -11.09 0.03
N LEU A 417 -19.88 -11.78 1.17
CA LEU A 417 -19.61 -13.23 1.29
C LEU A 417 -20.78 -13.94 1.98
N ILE A 418 -20.92 -15.23 1.69
CA ILE A 418 -21.71 -16.19 2.47
C ILE A 418 -20.71 -17.15 3.10
N LEU A 419 -20.70 -17.25 4.43
CA LEU A 419 -19.70 -18.05 5.17
C LEU A 419 -20.20 -19.45 5.53
N HIS A 420 -21.51 -19.59 5.72
CA HIS A 420 -22.19 -20.84 5.99
C HIS A 420 -23.32 -21.03 4.97
N PRO A 421 -23.49 -22.22 4.39
CA PRO A 421 -24.51 -22.51 3.38
C PRO A 421 -25.96 -22.38 3.86
#